data_AF-A0A958A3F8-F1
#
_entry.id   AF-A0A958A3F8-F1
#
_cell.length_a   1.000
_cell.length_b   1.000
_cell.length_c   1.000
_cell.angle_alpha   90.00
_cell.angle_beta   90.00
_cell.angle_gamma   90.00
#
_symmetry.space_group_name_H-M   'P 1'
#
loop_
_entity.id
_entity.type
_entity.pdbx_description
1 polymer ?
#
loop_
_entity_poly.entity_id
_entity_poly.type
_entity_poly.pdbx_seq_one_letter_code
_entity_poly.pdbx_strand_id
1 'polypeptide(L)'
;AFAEYVSGHSTFSAAAAEVLTRFTGSNRFYDGETVLYDDFNRDGVPDMLGQHVINVGGNMFENSPEKVIVLQWDTFQQAAGEAGISRLYGGIHIQDGDRYGRRMGKQIAGQAFALAEQYWTGAIER
;
A
#
# COMPACT_ATOMS: atom_id res chain seq x y z
N ALA A 1 -12.96 5.95 -18.14
CA ALA A 1 -11.60 6.54 -18.20
C ALA A 1 -11.60 7.84 -17.40
N PHE A 2 -10.49 8.18 -16.75
CA PHE A 2 -10.28 9.40 -15.96
C PHE A 2 -8.93 10.02 -16.34
N ALA A 3 -8.67 11.27 -15.93
CA ALA A 3 -7.43 11.98 -16.24
C ALA A 3 -6.22 11.36 -15.51
N GLU A 4 -5.04 11.40 -16.14
CA GLU A 4 -3.81 10.82 -15.60
C GLU A 4 -3.36 11.48 -14.28
N TYR A 5 -3.43 12.82 -14.22
CA TYR A 5 -2.88 13.60 -13.12
C TYR A 5 -3.97 14.01 -12.11
N VAL A 6 -3.84 13.72 -10.82
CA VAL A 6 -2.81 12.89 -10.17
C VAL A 6 -3.19 11.41 -10.13
N SER A 7 -2.22 10.54 -9.86
CA SER A 7 -2.47 9.11 -9.71
C SER A 7 -3.31 8.78 -8.49
N GLY A 8 -4.54 8.30 -8.71
CA GLY A 8 -5.45 7.88 -7.64
C GLY A 8 -4.87 6.76 -6.77
N HIS A 9 -4.25 5.74 -7.37
CA HIS A 9 -3.62 4.64 -6.63
C HIS A 9 -2.51 5.15 -5.69
N SER A 10 -1.71 6.08 -6.17
CA SER A 10 -0.63 6.71 -5.42
C SER A 10 -1.18 7.55 -4.26
N THR A 11 -2.28 8.27 -4.49
CA THR A 11 -3.01 9.01 -3.46
C THR A 11 -3.58 8.09 -2.38
N PHE A 12 -4.32 7.03 -2.76
CA PHE A 12 -4.96 6.12 -1.81
C PHE A 12 -3.95 5.34 -0.97
N SER A 13 -2.93 4.76 -1.62
CA SER A 13 -1.91 3.99 -0.90
C SER A 13 -1.11 4.86 0.07
N ALA A 14 -0.71 6.07 -0.32
CA ALA A 14 -0.03 6.99 0.58
C ALA A 14 -0.91 7.47 1.74
N ALA A 15 -2.21 7.69 1.47
CA ALA A 15 -3.16 8.04 2.53
C ALA A 15 -3.33 6.90 3.53
N ALA A 16 -3.51 5.67 3.06
CA ALA A 16 -3.61 4.48 3.90
C ALA A 16 -2.35 4.29 4.76
N ALA A 17 -1.16 4.40 4.17
CA ALA A 17 0.09 4.26 4.90
C ALA A 17 0.25 5.29 6.03
N GLU A 18 -0.13 6.56 5.77
CA GLU A 18 -0.09 7.62 6.76
C GLU A 18 -1.12 7.39 7.88
N VAL A 19 -2.35 7.00 7.54
CA VAL A 19 -3.40 6.67 8.53
C VAL A 19 -2.96 5.51 9.42
N LEU A 20 -2.47 4.41 8.84
CA LEU A 20 -2.03 3.23 9.58
C LEU A 20 -0.84 3.56 10.50
N THR A 21 0.09 4.40 10.02
CA THR A 21 1.23 4.84 10.83
C THR A 21 0.77 5.61 12.07
N ARG A 22 -0.18 6.53 11.90
CA ARG A 22 -0.74 7.32 13.02
C ARG A 22 -1.55 6.44 13.96
N PHE A 23 -2.39 5.58 13.41
CA PHE A 23 -3.29 4.73 14.18
C PHE A 23 -2.54 3.72 15.06
N THR A 24 -1.51 3.09 14.52
CA THR A 24 -0.71 2.08 15.25
C THR A 24 0.42 2.70 16.08
N GLY A 25 0.70 3.99 15.88
CA GLY A 25 1.87 4.67 16.44
C GLY A 25 3.21 4.17 15.89
N SER A 26 3.19 3.33 14.85
CA SER A 26 4.37 2.70 14.25
C SER A 26 4.24 2.66 12.75
N ASN A 27 5.37 2.84 12.06
CA ASN A 27 5.41 2.70 10.61
C ASN A 27 5.67 1.27 10.14
N ARG A 28 5.83 0.32 11.06
CA ARG A 28 6.19 -1.07 10.75
C ARG A 28 5.04 -1.77 10.03
N PHE A 29 5.36 -2.44 8.92
CA PHE A 29 4.40 -3.27 8.19
C PHE A 29 4.78 -4.75 8.26
N TYR A 30 5.94 -5.13 7.73
CA TYR A 30 6.48 -6.47 7.95
C TYR A 30 7.04 -6.60 9.36
N ASP A 31 6.53 -7.59 10.11
CA ASP A 31 6.98 -7.86 11.47
C ASP A 31 7.76 -9.17 11.63
N GLY A 32 7.77 -10.02 10.60
CA GLY A 32 8.45 -11.32 10.62
C GLY A 32 7.71 -12.42 11.36
N GLU A 33 6.54 -12.14 11.93
CA GLU A 33 5.83 -13.06 12.83
C GLU A 33 4.34 -13.20 12.46
N THR A 34 3.69 -12.13 12.02
CA THR A 34 2.27 -12.14 11.69
C THR A 34 2.00 -12.84 10.38
N VAL A 35 1.18 -13.89 10.46
CA VAL A 35 0.66 -14.67 9.34
C VAL A 35 -0.75 -14.19 9.00
N LEU A 36 -1.05 -14.03 7.72
CA LEU A 36 -2.35 -13.63 7.20
C LEU A 36 -3.29 -14.84 7.11
N TYR A 37 -4.58 -14.56 7.26
CA TYR A 37 -5.62 -15.59 7.11
C TYR A 37 -5.80 -16.01 5.65
N ASP A 38 -5.72 -15.07 4.73
CA ASP A 38 -5.87 -15.30 3.30
C ASP A 38 -4.53 -15.72 2.67
N ASP A 39 -4.59 -16.70 1.78
CA ASP A 39 -3.51 -17.10 0.88
C ASP A 39 -3.71 -16.41 -0.48
N PHE A 40 -2.96 -15.33 -0.71
CA PHE A 40 -3.11 -14.48 -1.89
C PHE A 40 -2.45 -15.08 -3.13
N ASN A 41 -1.33 -15.80 -2.96
CA ASN A 41 -0.61 -16.42 -4.08
C ASN A 41 -1.14 -17.84 -4.43
N ARG A 42 -2.01 -18.40 -3.58
CA ARG A 42 -2.70 -19.69 -3.72
C ARG A 42 -1.75 -20.88 -3.79
N ASP A 43 -0.63 -20.83 -3.08
CA ASP A 43 0.33 -21.92 -3.03
C ASP A 43 0.11 -22.92 -1.88
N GLY A 44 -0.91 -22.67 -1.04
CA GLY A 44 -1.26 -23.50 0.11
C GLY A 44 -0.40 -23.21 1.34
N VAL A 45 0.46 -22.19 1.30
CA VAL A 45 1.25 -21.68 2.41
C VAL A 45 0.67 -20.33 2.86
N PRO A 46 0.42 -20.11 4.15
CA PRO A 46 -0.05 -18.82 4.63
C PRO A 46 0.94 -17.67 4.34
N ASP A 47 0.42 -16.55 3.84
CA ASP A 47 1.22 -15.35 3.55
C ASP A 47 1.62 -14.60 4.84
N MET A 48 2.77 -13.92 4.82
CA MET A 48 3.22 -13.07 5.93
C MET A 48 2.74 -11.63 5.73
N LEU A 49 2.37 -10.95 6.82
CA LEU A 49 2.05 -9.51 6.80
C LEU A 49 3.23 -8.72 6.23
N GLY A 50 3.00 -7.91 5.20
CA GLY A 50 4.06 -7.09 4.58
C GLY A 50 5.01 -7.86 3.66
N GLN A 51 4.64 -9.06 3.22
CA GLN A 51 5.38 -9.86 2.26
C GLN A 51 4.45 -10.37 1.14
N HIS A 52 5.01 -10.61 -0.05
CA HIS A 52 4.34 -11.35 -1.10
C HIS A 52 5.34 -12.29 -1.79
N VAL A 53 4.99 -13.57 -1.90
CA VAL A 53 5.83 -14.59 -2.54
C VAL A 53 5.30 -14.90 -3.93
N ILE A 54 6.14 -14.67 -4.93
CA ILE A 54 5.87 -14.97 -6.33
C ILE A 54 6.57 -16.28 -6.68
N ASN A 55 5.78 -17.34 -6.80
CA ASN A 55 6.25 -18.65 -7.21
C ASN A 55 6.52 -18.72 -8.72
N VAL A 56 7.39 -19.64 -9.14
CA VAL A 56 7.60 -19.93 -10.57
C VAL A 56 6.30 -20.49 -11.14
N GLY A 57 5.72 -19.78 -12.11
CA GLY A 57 4.42 -20.09 -12.70
C GLY A 57 3.22 -19.45 -11.98
N GLY A 58 3.44 -18.64 -10.94
CA GLY A 58 2.38 -18.02 -10.14
C GLY A 58 1.77 -16.73 -10.72
N ASN A 59 2.41 -16.11 -11.72
CA ASN A 59 1.88 -14.88 -12.32
C ASN A 59 0.61 -15.14 -13.14
N MET A 60 -0.42 -14.31 -12.95
CA MET A 60 -1.70 -14.44 -13.65
C MET A 60 -1.72 -13.81 -15.06
N PHE A 61 -0.91 -12.77 -15.28
CA PHE A 61 -1.01 -11.92 -16.48
C PHE A 61 0.25 -11.92 -17.34
N GLU A 62 1.42 -12.13 -16.72
CA GLU A 62 2.72 -12.06 -17.36
C GLU A 62 3.53 -13.34 -17.10
N ASN A 63 4.62 -13.52 -17.84
CA ASN A 63 5.51 -14.64 -17.59
C ASN A 63 6.10 -14.52 -16.19
N SER A 64 6.16 -15.66 -15.49
CA SER A 64 6.78 -15.70 -14.16
C SER A 64 8.30 -15.60 -14.24
N PRO A 65 8.97 -15.09 -13.19
CA PRO A 65 10.43 -15.13 -13.08
C PRO A 65 10.94 -16.59 -13.05
N GLU A 66 12.22 -16.78 -13.41
CA GLU A 66 12.86 -18.11 -13.44
C GLU A 66 13.06 -18.72 -12.04
N LYS A 67 12.95 -17.90 -11.00
CA LYS A 67 13.16 -18.27 -9.60
C LYS A 67 12.08 -17.63 -8.75
N VAL A 68 11.80 -18.23 -7.60
CA VAL A 68 10.92 -17.64 -6.58
C VAL A 68 11.44 -16.25 -6.22
N ILE A 69 10.54 -15.27 -6.21
CA ILE A 69 10.82 -13.89 -5.78
C ILE A 69 9.99 -13.61 -4.54
N VAL A 70 10.63 -13.01 -3.53
CA VAL A 70 9.97 -12.54 -2.32
C VAL A 70 10.02 -11.03 -2.31
N LEU A 71 8.86 -10.39 -2.41
CA LEU A 71 8.69 -8.96 -2.16
C LEU A 71 8.41 -8.77 -0.68
N GLN A 72 9.07 -7.80 -0.05
CA GLN A 72 8.88 -7.50 1.37
C GLN A 72 8.96 -5.99 1.61
N TRP A 73 8.08 -5.51 2.49
CA TRP A 73 7.98 -4.11 2.87
C TRP A 73 8.04 -3.98 4.39
N ASP A 74 9.18 -3.53 4.90
CA ASP A 74 9.37 -3.29 6.33
C ASP A 74 8.45 -2.18 6.87
N THR A 75 8.02 -1.27 6.00
CA THR A 75 7.18 -0.12 6.37
C THR A 75 5.98 0.10 5.48
N PHE A 76 4.93 0.74 6.03
CA PHE A 76 3.74 1.09 5.26
C PHE A 76 4.06 2.02 4.08
N GLN A 77 5.01 2.97 4.20
CA GLN A 77 5.35 3.83 3.05
C GLN A 77 6.24 3.15 2.02
N GLN A 78 6.99 2.08 2.34
CA GLN A 78 7.64 1.27 1.32
C GLN A 78 6.58 0.57 0.46
N ALA A 79 5.61 -0.09 1.09
CA ALA A 79 4.49 -0.73 0.38
C ALA A 79 3.70 0.29 -0.47
N ALA A 80 3.33 1.45 0.11
CA ALA A 80 2.64 2.49 -0.65
C ALA A 80 3.49 3.11 -1.76
N GLY A 81 4.80 3.23 -1.54
CA GLY A 81 5.74 3.70 -2.55
C GLY A 81 5.79 2.76 -3.76
N GLU A 82 5.90 1.44 -3.51
CA GLU A 82 5.92 0.45 -4.58
C GLU A 82 4.56 0.33 -5.27
N ALA A 83 3.45 0.46 -4.53
CA ALA A 83 2.12 0.54 -5.13
C ALA A 83 2.02 1.69 -6.15
N GLY A 84 2.57 2.87 -5.84
CA GLY A 84 2.66 4.00 -6.79
C GLY A 84 3.58 3.71 -7.97
N ILE A 85 4.81 3.24 -7.72
CA ILE A 85 5.81 2.91 -8.76
C ILE A 85 5.28 1.84 -9.73
N SER A 86 4.52 0.85 -9.23
CA SER A 86 3.96 -0.20 -10.07
C SER A 86 3.07 0.36 -11.20
N ARG A 87 2.49 1.55 -11.02
CA ARG A 87 1.67 2.20 -12.04
C ARG A 87 2.50 2.78 -13.19
N LEU A 88 3.74 3.16 -12.92
CA LEU A 88 4.72 3.55 -13.95
C LEU A 88 5.12 2.33 -14.75
N TYR A 89 5.42 1.21 -14.08
CA TYR A 89 5.75 -0.05 -14.75
C TYR A 89 4.58 -0.60 -15.57
N GLY A 90 3.35 -0.46 -15.08
CA GLY A 90 2.14 -0.79 -15.83
C GLY A 90 1.83 0.18 -16.98
N GLY A 91 2.60 1.26 -17.16
CA GLY A 91 2.44 2.22 -18.26
C GLY A 91 1.19 3.11 -18.17
N ILE A 92 0.58 3.22 -16.99
CA ILE A 92 -0.69 3.95 -16.79
C ILE A 92 -0.56 5.25 -15.99
N HIS A 93 0.63 5.56 -15.47
CA HIS A 93 0.93 6.83 -14.80
C HIS A 93 2.34 7.33 -15.11
N ILE A 94 2.50 8.66 -15.15
CA ILE A 94 3.81 9.29 -15.23
C ILE A 94 4.39 9.49 -13.83
N GLN A 95 5.70 9.73 -13.75
CA GLN A 95 6.40 9.97 -12.48
C GLN A 95 5.77 11.11 -11.66
N ASP A 96 5.34 12.19 -12.30
CA ASP A 96 4.69 13.30 -11.61
C ASP A 96 3.30 12.91 -11.07
N GLY A 97 2.54 12.10 -11.80
CA GLY A 97 1.27 11.55 -11.34
C GLY A 97 1.43 10.76 -10.04
N ASP A 98 2.45 9.90 -9.94
CA ASP A 98 2.81 9.20 -8.69
C ASP A 98 3.27 10.18 -7.59
N ARG A 99 4.30 10.98 -7.87
CA ARG A 99 4.95 11.83 -6.88
C ARG A 99 3.97 12.80 -6.22
N TYR A 100 3.15 13.48 -7.02
CA TYR A 100 2.16 14.42 -6.51
C TYR A 100 0.93 13.72 -5.94
N GLY A 101 0.56 12.55 -6.45
CA GLY A 101 -0.47 11.70 -5.85
C GLY A 101 -0.10 11.28 -4.43
N ARG A 102 1.11 10.74 -4.21
CA ARG A 102 1.57 10.37 -2.86
C ARG A 102 1.65 11.57 -1.90
N ARG A 103 2.08 12.73 -2.38
CA ARG A 103 2.09 13.97 -1.58
C ARG A 103 0.66 14.36 -1.16
N MET A 104 -0.28 14.32 -2.09
CA MET A 104 -1.69 14.62 -1.83
C MET A 104 -2.28 13.62 -0.82
N GLY A 105 -2.01 12.32 -0.99
CA GLY A 105 -2.48 11.27 -0.11
C GLY A 105 -2.08 11.48 1.36
N LYS A 106 -0.82 11.85 1.61
CA LYS A 106 -0.33 12.18 2.96
C LYS A 106 -1.09 13.35 3.59
N GLN A 107 -1.40 14.40 2.81
CA GLN A 107 -2.16 15.54 3.30
C GLN A 107 -3.61 15.18 3.63
N ILE A 108 -4.26 14.41 2.75
CA ILE A 108 -5.61 13.90 2.96
C ILE A 108 -5.67 13.05 4.23
N ALA A 109 -4.72 12.14 4.41
CA ALA A 109 -4.65 11.32 5.62
C ALA A 109 -4.51 12.15 6.90
N GLY A 110 -3.64 13.17 6.90
CA GLY A 110 -3.50 14.06 8.04
C GLY A 110 -4.81 14.76 8.42
N GLN A 111 -5.55 15.25 7.42
CA GLN A 111 -6.85 15.90 7.63
C GLN A 111 -7.92 14.91 8.11
N ALA A 112 -8.00 13.74 7.46
CA ALA A 112 -8.97 12.70 7.80
C ALA A 112 -8.74 12.15 9.21
N PHE A 113 -7.48 11.89 9.58
CA PHE A 113 -7.13 11.40 10.90
C PHE A 113 -7.42 12.43 11.99
N ALA A 114 -7.07 13.71 11.77
CA ALA A 114 -7.38 14.77 12.72
C ALA A 114 -8.89 14.95 12.95
N LEU A 115 -9.71 14.77 11.90
CA LEU A 115 -11.16 14.77 12.05
C LEU A 115 -11.65 13.53 12.82
N ALA A 116 -11.11 12.35 12.51
CA ALA A 116 -11.44 11.12 13.22
C ALA A 116 -11.12 11.20 14.71
N GLU A 117 -9.98 11.79 15.08
CA GLU A 117 -9.59 12.02 16.47
C GLU A 117 -10.62 12.87 17.22
N GLN A 118 -11.16 13.92 16.59
CA GLN A 118 -12.20 14.75 17.22
C GLN A 118 -13.47 13.95 17.54
N TYR A 119 -13.86 13.00 16.68
CA TYR A 119 -14.94 12.08 16.97
C TYR A 119 -14.58 11.08 18.08
N TRP A 120 -13.37 10.53 18.08
CA TRP A 120 -12.93 9.54 19.08
C TRP A 120 -12.83 10.12 20.49
N THR A 121 -12.40 11.38 20.62
CA THR A 121 -12.29 12.06 21.92
C THR A 121 -13.60 12.69 22.37
N GLY A 122 -14.65 12.68 21.54
CA GLY A 122 -15.92 13.35 21.82
C GLY A 122 -15.83 14.88 21.76
N ALA A 123 -14.85 15.43 21.03
CA ALA A 123 -14.77 16.88 20.80
C ALA A 123 -15.87 17.37 19.85
N ILE A 124 -16.34 16.49 18.97
CA ILE A 124 -17.50 16.69 18.10
C ILE A 124 -18.41 15.44 18.13
N GLU A 125 -19.72 15.66 18.06
CA GLU A 125 -20.74 14.59 18.02
C GLU A 125 -21.03 14.14 16.58
N ARG A 126 -21.60 12.94 16.42
CA ARG A 126 -21.97 12.36 15.12
C ARG A 126 -23.25 12.95 14.55
#